data_AF-B8HZP3-F1
#
_entry.id   AF-B8HZP3-F1
#
_cell.length_a   1.000
_cell.length_b   1.000
_cell.length_c   1.000
_cell.angle_alpha   90.00
_cell.angle_beta   90.00
_cell.angle_gamma   90.00
#
_symmetry.space_group_name_H-M   'P 1'
#
loop_
_entity.id
_entity.type
_entity.pdbx_description
1 polymer ?
#
loop_
_entity_poly.entity_id
_entity_poly.type
_entity_poly.pdbx_seq_one_letter_code
_entity_poly.pdbx_strand_id
1 'polypeptide(L)'
;MIKYGQYGLAVTAYFGLSYVLFLSTSNTIVGGIVYLFLLLPFYATVLLILWIIVLQNRNKKVQIKKWIWGCVLLLQIITILVSPGNCFQAKEGSPCYSNLQILIGNAPRTGPGKVSHWTFVENAFPGLVFAYSVAVALALFPMKNLSIKNTLN
;
A
#
# COMPACT_ATOMS: atom_id res chain seq x y z
N MET A 1 -21.94 -8.45 -4.91
CA MET A 1 -21.93 -8.63 -3.44
C MET A 1 -21.29 -9.97 -3.14
N ILE A 2 -20.37 -10.05 -2.17
CA ILE A 2 -19.61 -11.27 -1.87
C ILE A 2 -19.87 -11.70 -0.43
N LYS A 3 -19.79 -12.99 -0.10
CA LYS A 3 -19.88 -13.46 1.30
C LYS A 3 -18.64 -12.99 2.08
N TYR A 4 -18.79 -12.70 3.37
CA TYR A 4 -17.66 -12.27 4.23
C TYR A 4 -16.47 -13.24 4.18
N GLY A 5 -16.69 -14.55 4.16
CA GLY A 5 -15.61 -15.54 4.09
C GLY A 5 -14.76 -15.44 2.81
N GLN A 6 -15.41 -15.31 1.65
CA GLN A 6 -14.72 -15.12 0.36
C GLN A 6 -14.02 -13.76 0.30
N TYR A 7 -14.62 -12.72 0.89
CA TYR A 7 -14.01 -11.40 1.00
C TYR A 7 -12.73 -11.42 1.84
N GLY A 8 -12.75 -12.07 3.01
CA GLY A 8 -11.58 -12.21 3.88
C GLY A 8 -10.40 -12.90 3.17
N LEU A 9 -10.68 -13.98 2.43
CA LEU A 9 -9.67 -14.66 1.62
C LEU A 9 -9.12 -13.78 0.50
N ALA A 10 -9.98 -13.06 -0.22
CA ALA A 10 -9.56 -12.16 -1.29
C ALA A 10 -8.65 -11.03 -0.79
N VAL A 11 -8.97 -10.42 0.36
CA VAL A 11 -8.13 -9.39 0.98
C VAL A 11 -6.82 -9.98 1.49
N THR A 12 -6.85 -11.18 2.09
CA THR A 12 -5.63 -11.86 2.55
C THR A 12 -4.68 -12.14 1.39
N ALA A 13 -5.22 -12.66 0.28
CA ALA A 13 -4.45 -12.88 -0.94
C ALA A 13 -3.89 -11.57 -1.51
N TYR A 14 -4.70 -10.50 -1.51
CA TYR A 14 -4.25 -9.17 -1.92
C TYR A 14 -3.09 -8.66 -1.07
N PHE A 15 -3.16 -8.75 0.26
CA PHE A 15 -2.07 -8.30 1.14
C PHE A 15 -0.80 -9.14 0.96
N GLY A 16 -0.93 -10.46 0.84
CA GLY A 16 0.21 -11.33 0.56
C GLY A 16 0.90 -10.94 -0.75
N LEU A 17 0.13 -10.80 -1.83
CA LEU A 17 0.65 -10.41 -3.14
C LEU A 17 1.21 -8.98 -3.13
N SER A 18 0.53 -8.04 -2.47
CA SER A 18 0.97 -6.66 -2.33
C SER A 18 2.29 -6.57 -1.59
N TYR A 19 2.44 -7.31 -0.47
CA TYR A 19 3.66 -7.34 0.31
C TYR A 19 4.84 -7.89 -0.49
N VAL A 20 4.64 -9.01 -1.21
CA VAL A 20 5.65 -9.57 -2.11
C VAL A 20 6.05 -8.58 -3.20
N LEU A 21 5.08 -7.88 -3.81
CA LEU A 21 5.38 -6.84 -4.80
C LEU A 21 6.23 -5.71 -4.20
N PHE A 22 5.83 -5.16 -3.05
CA PHE A 22 6.61 -4.11 -2.38
C PHE A 22 8.05 -4.57 -2.08
N LEU A 23 8.22 -5.76 -1.53
CA LEU A 23 9.55 -6.33 -1.30
C LEU A 23 10.35 -6.52 -2.59
N SER A 24 9.75 -7.07 -3.64
CA SER A 24 10.42 -7.29 -4.93
C SER A 24 10.87 -6.00 -5.60
N THR A 25 10.16 -4.90 -5.34
CA THR A 25 10.48 -3.56 -5.87
C THR A 25 11.44 -2.78 -4.97
N SER A 26 11.70 -3.29 -3.76
CA SER A 26 12.66 -2.74 -2.82
C SER A 26 14.08 -3.21 -3.14
N ASN A 27 14.77 -2.47 -3.99
CA ASN A 27 16.16 -2.78 -4.33
C ASN A 27 17.16 -2.26 -3.28
N THR A 28 16.68 -1.78 -2.13
CA THR A 28 17.48 -1.11 -1.10
C THR A 28 17.10 -1.60 0.30
N ILE A 29 18.08 -1.63 1.21
CA ILE A 29 17.88 -2.01 2.62
C ILE A 29 16.87 -1.07 3.29
N VAL A 30 16.91 0.23 2.96
CA VAL A 30 16.01 1.25 3.52
C VAL A 30 14.55 0.96 3.15
N GLY A 31 14.27 0.67 1.87
CA GLY A 31 12.92 0.27 1.45
C GLY A 31 12.46 -1.01 2.16
N GLY A 32 13.37 -1.98 2.34
CA GLY A 32 13.09 -3.22 3.03
C GLY A 32 12.72 -3.02 4.50
N ILE A 33 13.43 -2.13 5.20
CA ILE A 33 13.14 -1.75 6.58
C ILE A 33 11.75 -1.13 6.70
N VAL A 34 11.40 -0.19 5.81
CA VAL A 34 10.06 0.43 5.81
C VAL A 34 8.98 -0.63 5.61
N TYR A 35 9.14 -1.54 4.65
CA TYR A 35 8.14 -2.58 4.43
C TYR A 35 8.06 -3.59 5.57
N LEU A 36 9.19 -3.98 6.16
CA LEU A 36 9.22 -4.96 7.25
C LEU A 36 8.70 -4.40 8.58
N PHE A 37 9.07 -3.18 8.94
CA PHE A 37 8.76 -2.60 10.26
C PHE A 37 7.52 -1.71 10.27
N LEU A 38 7.05 -1.24 9.11
CA LEU A 38 5.83 -0.42 9.02
C LEU A 38 4.70 -1.16 8.33
N LEU A 39 4.94 -1.68 7.11
CA LEU A 39 3.86 -2.23 6.29
C LEU A 39 3.40 -3.61 6.78
N LEU A 40 4.34 -4.49 7.16
CA LEU A 40 4.02 -5.82 7.68
C LEU A 40 3.17 -5.78 8.97
N PRO A 41 3.55 -5.05 10.05
CA PRO A 41 2.70 -4.98 11.24
C PRO A 41 1.35 -4.33 10.93
N PHE A 42 1.30 -3.31 10.06
CA PHE A 42 0.06 -2.72 9.60
C PHE A 42 -0.86 -3.76 8.93
N TYR A 43 -0.36 -4.52 7.96
CA TYR A 43 -1.12 -5.59 7.30
C TYR A 43 -1.57 -6.68 8.27
N ALA A 44 -0.71 -7.07 9.21
CA ALA A 44 -1.05 -8.08 10.22
C ALA A 44 -2.21 -7.59 11.11
N THR A 45 -2.13 -6.37 11.65
CA THR A 45 -3.20 -5.79 12.48
C THR A 45 -4.52 -5.71 11.71
N VAL A 46 -4.46 -5.25 10.47
CA VAL A 46 -5.64 -5.10 9.62
C VAL A 46 -6.28 -6.45 9.27
N LEU A 47 -5.47 -7.47 8.95
CA LEU A 47 -5.97 -8.82 8.71
C LEU A 47 -6.58 -9.45 9.95
N LEU A 48 -5.97 -9.26 11.13
CA LEU A 48 -6.52 -9.75 12.39
C LEU A 48 -7.92 -9.18 12.64
N ILE A 49 -8.08 -7.86 12.51
CA ILE A 49 -9.39 -7.19 12.65
C ILE A 49 -10.39 -7.71 11.61
N LEU A 50 -9.97 -7.83 10.35
CA LEU A 50 -10.82 -8.34 9.28
C LEU A 50 -11.31 -9.76 9.58
N TRP A 51 -10.41 -10.66 9.99
CA TRP A 51 -10.77 -12.04 10.29
C TRP A 51 -11.71 -12.14 11.50
N ILE A 52 -11.54 -11.32 12.53
CA ILE A 52 -12.52 -11.21 13.63
C ILE A 52 -13.91 -10.85 13.09
N ILE A 53 -14.01 -9.83 12.22
CA ILE A 53 -15.27 -9.41 11.61
C ILE A 53 -15.88 -10.50 10.72
N VAL A 54 -15.04 -11.18 9.93
CA VAL A 54 -15.46 -12.27 9.04
C VAL A 54 -16.01 -13.44 9.84
N LEU A 55 -15.36 -13.82 10.95
CA LEU A 55 -15.83 -14.88 11.84
C LEU A 55 -17.19 -14.54 12.46
N GLN A 56 -17.39 -13.30 12.91
CA GLN A 56 -18.67 -12.85 13.47
C GLN A 56 -19.80 -12.75 12.44
N ASN A 57 -19.48 -12.55 11.15
CA ASN A 57 -20.46 -12.24 10.11
C ASN A 57 -20.43 -13.22 8.92
N ARG A 58 -19.99 -14.47 9.12
CA ARG A 58 -19.75 -15.46 8.05
C ARG A 58 -20.86 -15.57 7.01
N ASN A 59 -22.12 -15.48 7.42
CA ASN A 59 -23.29 -15.65 6.55
C ASN A 59 -23.79 -14.35 5.89
N LYS A 60 -23.26 -13.19 6.28
CA LYS A 60 -23.66 -11.90 5.71
C LYS A 60 -22.92 -11.64 4.39
N LYS A 61 -23.45 -10.70 3.60
CA LYS A 61 -22.86 -10.23 2.34
C LYS A 61 -22.25 -8.85 2.54
N VAL A 62 -21.10 -8.62 1.90
CA VAL A 62 -20.41 -7.32 1.85
C VAL A 62 -20.64 -6.67 0.48
N GLN A 63 -20.85 -5.36 0.50
CA GLN A 63 -20.77 -4.51 -0.67
C GLN A 63 -19.39 -3.87 -0.74
N ILE A 64 -18.66 -4.18 -1.81
CA ILE A 64 -17.34 -3.62 -2.06
C ILE A 64 -17.49 -2.32 -2.82
N LYS A 65 -16.94 -1.24 -2.27
CA LYS A 65 -16.84 0.06 -2.95
C LYS A 65 -15.67 0.01 -3.93
N LYS A 66 -15.95 -0.38 -5.18
CA LYS A 66 -14.93 -0.56 -6.24
C LYS A 66 -14.04 0.67 -6.43
N TRP A 67 -14.59 1.88 -6.29
CA TRP A 67 -13.83 3.12 -6.46
C TRP A 67 -12.73 3.28 -5.40
N ILE A 68 -12.99 2.93 -4.13
CA ILE A 68 -11.99 3.00 -3.05
C ILE A 68 -10.85 2.01 -3.33
N TRP A 69 -11.20 0.80 -3.77
CA TRP A 69 -10.20 -0.18 -4.19
C TRP A 69 -9.40 0.28 -5.41
N GLY A 70 -10.02 1.02 -6.34
CA GLY A 70 -9.31 1.71 -7.42
C GLY A 70 -8.26 2.70 -6.89
N CYS A 71 -8.61 3.51 -5.88
CA CYS A 71 -7.66 4.41 -5.23
C CYS A 71 -6.53 3.65 -4.52
N VAL A 72 -6.83 2.55 -3.82
CA VAL A 72 -5.82 1.70 -3.15
C VAL A 72 -4.82 1.15 -4.16
N LEU A 73 -5.30 0.59 -5.28
CA LEU A 73 -4.44 0.04 -6.32
C LEU A 73 -3.60 1.12 -7.00
N LEU A 74 -4.18 2.29 -7.27
CA LEU A 74 -3.45 3.42 -7.82
C LEU A 74 -2.34 3.90 -6.87
N LEU A 75 -2.65 4.06 -5.58
CA LEU A 75 -1.67 4.43 -4.55
C LEU A 75 -0.56 3.38 -4.43
N GLN A 76 -0.89 2.10 -4.53
CA GLN A 76 0.11 1.03 -4.52
C GLN A 76 1.10 1.19 -5.68
N ILE A 77 0.61 1.40 -6.90
CA ILE A 77 1.46 1.59 -8.09
C ILE A 77 2.34 2.83 -7.92
N ILE A 78 1.76 3.95 -7.50
CA ILE A 78 2.52 5.19 -7.28
C ILE A 78 3.59 4.99 -6.20
N THR A 79 3.26 4.32 -5.10
CA THR A 79 4.22 4.02 -4.03
C THR A 79 5.37 3.15 -4.52
N ILE A 80 5.10 2.14 -5.35
CA ILE A 80 6.14 1.31 -5.98
C ILE A 80 7.07 2.15 -6.87
N LEU A 81 6.52 3.05 -7.68
CA LEU A 81 7.31 3.92 -8.56
C LEU A 81 8.18 4.89 -7.76
N VAL A 82 7.66 5.42 -6.67
CA VAL A 82 8.37 6.39 -5.82
C VAL A 82 9.35 5.70 -4.86
N SER A 83 9.23 4.39 -4.66
CA SER A 83 10.08 3.63 -3.74
C SER A 83 11.57 3.67 -4.12
N PRO A 84 12.48 3.60 -3.12
CA PRO A 84 13.91 3.72 -3.34
C PRO A 84 14.46 2.51 -4.10
N GLY A 85 14.98 2.76 -5.30
CA GLY A 85 15.50 1.75 -6.23
C GLY A 85 17.02 1.65 -6.26
N ASN A 86 17.76 2.76 -6.15
CA ASN A 86 19.22 2.72 -6.07
C ASN A 86 19.75 3.76 -5.06
N CYS A 87 20.41 3.28 -4.01
CA CYS A 87 21.01 4.09 -2.95
C CYS A 87 22.55 4.11 -3.02
N PHE A 88 23.16 3.92 -4.19
CA PHE A 88 24.63 3.87 -4.30
C PHE A 88 25.29 5.19 -3.84
N GLN A 89 26.24 5.09 -2.90
CA GLN A 89 26.90 6.22 -2.21
C GLN A 89 25.96 7.17 -1.44
N ALA A 90 24.70 6.80 -1.22
CA ALA A 90 23.83 7.54 -0.33
C ALA A 90 24.43 7.47 1.09
N LYS A 91 24.86 8.62 1.61
CA LYS A 91 25.14 8.79 3.05
C LYS A 91 23.82 8.67 3.82
N GLU A 92 23.87 8.24 5.07
CA GLU A 92 22.69 8.26 5.94
C GLU A 92 21.98 9.62 5.87
N GLY A 93 20.69 9.61 5.52
CA GLY A 93 19.88 10.83 5.36
C GLY A 93 19.91 11.48 3.97
N SER A 94 20.67 10.96 3.00
CA SER A 94 20.59 11.41 1.60
C SER A 94 19.56 10.61 0.79
N PRO A 95 18.86 11.26 -0.14
CA PRO A 95 17.79 10.60 -0.88
C PRO A 95 18.35 9.62 -1.92
N CYS A 96 17.63 8.52 -2.12
CA CYS A 96 17.97 7.50 -3.10
C CYS A 96 17.20 7.72 -4.40
N TYR A 97 17.76 7.30 -5.54
CA TYR A 97 17.01 7.32 -6.79
C TYR A 97 15.77 6.43 -6.66
N SER A 98 14.62 7.01 -6.99
CA SER A 98 13.34 6.29 -7.06
C SER A 98 13.32 5.32 -8.24
N ASN A 99 12.49 4.27 -8.16
CA ASN A 99 12.23 3.39 -9.30
C ASN A 99 11.74 4.16 -10.53
N LEU A 100 11.01 5.26 -10.33
CA LEU A 100 10.55 6.15 -11.40
C LEU A 100 11.73 6.79 -12.13
N GLN A 101 12.72 7.35 -11.42
CA GLN A 101 13.91 7.91 -12.06
C GLN A 101 14.74 6.84 -12.79
N ILE A 102 14.75 5.60 -12.29
CA ILE A 102 15.40 4.49 -12.98
C ILE A 102 14.67 4.13 -14.28
N LEU A 103 13.34 4.19 -14.29
CA LEU A 103 12.50 3.84 -15.43
C LEU A 103 12.50 4.92 -16.53
N ILE A 104 12.34 6.19 -16.14
CA ILE A 104 12.15 7.29 -17.11
C ILE A 104 13.25 8.36 -17.07
N GLY A 105 13.99 8.45 -15.96
CA GLY A 105 15.06 9.44 -15.77
C GLY A 105 16.45 8.95 -16.20
N ASN A 106 16.56 7.73 -16.74
CA ASN A 106 17.83 7.07 -17.08
C ASN A 106 18.83 7.02 -15.91
N ALA A 107 18.34 7.01 -14.66
CA ALA A 107 19.20 6.79 -13.51
C ALA A 107 19.74 5.35 -13.53
N PRO A 108 21.00 5.13 -13.12
CA PRO A 108 21.58 3.80 -13.11
C PRO A 108 20.84 2.89 -12.11
N ARG A 109 20.59 1.65 -12.52
CA ARG A 109 19.99 0.62 -11.66
C ARG A 109 20.91 0.22 -10.51
N THR A 110 22.22 0.25 -10.75
CA THR A 110 23.27 -0.07 -9.77
C THR A 110 24.48 0.82 -10.04
N GLY A 111 25.26 1.11 -8.99
CA GLY A 111 26.46 1.93 -9.13
C GLY A 111 26.18 3.44 -9.14
N PRO A 112 27.24 4.25 -9.32
CA PRO A 112 27.17 5.70 -9.20
C PRO A 112 26.46 6.33 -10.39
N GLY A 113 25.62 7.32 -10.12
CA GLY A 113 24.89 8.10 -11.13
C GLY A 113 25.25 9.58 -11.08
N LYS A 114 25.29 10.22 -12.25
CA LYS A 114 25.46 11.68 -12.38
C LYS A 114 24.13 12.40 -12.65
N VAL A 115 23.01 11.68 -12.65
CA VAL A 115 21.68 12.22 -12.94
C VAL A 115 21.20 13.01 -11.73
N SER A 116 20.51 14.13 -11.94
CA SER A 116 19.97 14.90 -10.82
C SER A 116 18.92 14.08 -10.06
N HIS A 117 19.03 14.10 -8.74
CA HIS A 117 18.00 13.58 -7.83
C HIS A 117 16.69 14.37 -7.99
N TRP A 118 15.57 13.65 -7.93
CA TRP A 118 14.21 14.20 -7.97
C TRP A 118 13.72 14.18 -6.54
N THR A 119 14.33 15.01 -5.71
CA THR A 119 14.13 15.02 -4.26
C THR A 119 12.66 15.15 -3.86
N PHE A 120 11.85 15.87 -4.64
CA PHE A 120 10.40 15.93 -4.46
C PHE A 120 9.73 14.55 -4.52
N VAL A 121 10.11 13.72 -5.49
CA VAL A 121 9.59 12.36 -5.65
C VAL A 121 10.15 11.48 -4.53
N GLU A 122 11.46 11.50 -4.33
CA GLU A 122 12.16 10.65 -3.36
C GLU A 122 11.66 10.89 -1.91
N ASN A 123 11.38 12.15 -1.54
CA ASN A 123 10.85 12.51 -0.22
C ASN A 123 9.35 12.23 -0.07
N ALA A 124 8.61 12.01 -1.16
CA ALA A 124 7.19 11.69 -1.10
C ALA A 124 6.93 10.23 -0.65
N PHE A 125 7.93 9.35 -0.70
CA PHE A 125 7.78 7.93 -0.41
C PHE A 125 7.11 7.63 0.95
N PRO A 126 7.56 8.18 2.10
CA PRO A 126 6.92 7.89 3.39
C PRO A 126 5.47 8.38 3.44
N GLY A 127 5.19 9.54 2.84
CA GLY A 127 3.85 10.10 2.74
C GLY A 127 2.92 9.23 1.90
N LEU A 128 3.41 8.65 0.80
CA LEU A 128 2.66 7.73 -0.05
C LEU A 128 2.38 6.39 0.63
N VAL A 129 3.37 5.83 1.34
CA VAL A 129 3.18 4.63 2.16
C VAL A 129 2.08 4.87 3.21
N PHE A 130 2.13 6.01 3.90
CA PHE A 130 1.12 6.38 4.89
C PHE A 130 -0.27 6.56 4.26
N ALA A 131 -0.36 7.31 3.15
CA ALA A 131 -1.61 7.52 2.42
C ALA A 131 -2.20 6.19 1.92
N TYR A 132 -1.36 5.28 1.42
CA TYR A 132 -1.74 3.93 1.04
C TYR A 132 -2.30 3.15 2.24
N SER A 133 -1.64 3.16 3.40
CA SER A 133 -2.14 2.52 4.62
C SER A 133 -3.52 3.06 5.03
N VAL A 134 -3.70 4.39 5.02
CA VAL A 134 -5.01 5.00 5.33
C VAL A 134 -6.08 4.56 4.31
N ALA A 135 -5.76 4.57 3.01
CA ALA A 135 -6.69 4.14 1.97
C ALA A 135 -7.11 2.67 2.14
N VAL A 136 -6.16 1.78 2.48
CA VAL A 136 -6.43 0.36 2.78
C VAL A 136 -7.37 0.22 3.98
N ALA A 137 -7.10 0.96 5.07
CA ALA A 137 -7.98 0.94 6.23
C ALA A 137 -9.41 1.37 5.87
N LEU A 138 -9.57 2.48 5.14
CA LEU A 138 -10.87 2.98 4.67
C LEU A 138 -11.58 2.01 3.72
N ALA A 139 -10.83 1.28 2.88
CA ALA A 139 -11.39 0.28 1.97
C ALA A 139 -11.97 -0.94 2.70
N LEU A 140 -11.49 -1.21 3.92
CA LEU A 140 -11.85 -2.38 4.71
C LEU A 140 -12.94 -2.11 5.73
N PHE A 141 -13.15 -0.87 6.13
CA PHE A 141 -14.33 -0.50 6.89
C PHE A 141 -15.50 -0.34 5.91
N PRO A 142 -16.42 -1.33 5.80
CA PRO A 142 -17.69 -1.04 5.18
C PRO A 142 -18.31 0.07 6.02
N MET A 143 -18.31 1.31 5.51
CA MET A 143 -19.20 2.31 6.06
C MET A 143 -20.57 1.65 6.05
N LYS A 144 -21.11 1.35 7.23
CA LYS A 144 -22.55 1.27 7.37
C LYS A 144 -23.00 2.58 6.77
N ASN A 145 -23.59 2.54 5.57
CA ASN A 145 -24.65 3.49 5.32
C ASN A 145 -25.61 3.21 6.49
N LEU A 146 -25.52 4.06 7.52
CA LEU A 146 -26.67 4.44 8.29
C LEU A 146 -27.70 4.81 7.23
N SER A 147 -28.46 3.82 6.80
CA SER A 147 -29.80 4.05 6.38
C SER A 147 -30.45 4.59 7.64
N ILE A 148 -30.32 5.90 7.84
CA ILE A 148 -31.44 6.69 8.29
C ILE A 148 -32.48 6.40 7.22
N LYS A 149 -33.19 5.28 7.39
CA LYS A 149 -34.55 5.20 6.90
C LYS A 149 -35.15 6.46 7.48
N ASN A 150 -35.54 7.38 6.62
CA ASN A 150 -36.51 8.38 6.95
C ASN A 150 -37.73 7.61 7.49
N THR A 151 -37.73 7.41 8.80
CA THR A 151 -38.91 7.10 9.59
C THR A 151 -39.57 8.43 9.87
N LEU A 152 -39.93 9.16 8.81
CA LEU A 152 -40.77 10.35 8.88
C LEU A 152 -41.63 10.33 7.62
N ASN A 153 -42.84 9.80 7.84
CA ASN A 153 -44.11 10.04 7.16
C ASN A 153 -44.23 9.67 5.68
#